data_AF-A0A359BEY6-F1
#
_entry.id   AF-A0A359BEY6-F1
#
_cell.length_a   1.000
_cell.length_b   1.000
_cell.length_c   1.000
_cell.angle_alpha   90.00
_cell.angle_beta   90.00
_cell.angle_gamma   90.00
#
_symmetry.space_group_name_H-M   'P 1'
#
loop_
_entity.id
_entity.type
_entity.pdbx_description
1 polymer ?
#
loop_
_entity_poly.entity_id
_entity_poly.type
_entity_poly.pdbx_seq_one_letter_code
_entity_poly.pdbx_strand_id
1 'polypeptide(L)' 'ISGGENISSIEIEDVLYQHAGIRLAAVIAVADERWGEVPHAFVEPHPDQNLT' A
#
# COMPACT_ATOMS: atom_id res chain seq x y z
N ILE A 1 -0.39 -12.20 4.86
CA ILE A 1 0.45 -12.69 5.98
C ILE A 1 1.90 -12.55 5.57
N SER A 2 2.66 -11.65 6.21
CA SER A 2 4.08 -11.45 5.88
C SER A 2 4.93 -12.01 7.01
N GLY A 3 5.70 -13.08 6.75
CA GLY A 3 6.62 -13.64 7.75
C GLY A 3 5.99 -14.18 9.04
N GLY A 4 4.67 -14.39 9.07
CA GLY A 4 3.92 -14.81 10.27
C GLY A 4 3.18 -13.70 10.99
N GLU A 5 3.31 -12.44 10.56
CA GLU A 5 2.54 -11.31 11.08
C GLU A 5 1.35 -10.97 10.16
N ASN A 6 0.22 -10.61 10.78
CA ASN A 6 -0.93 -10.07 10.07
C ASN A 6 -0.72 -8.56 9.89
N ILE A 7 -0.43 -8.15 8.66
CA ILE A 7 -0.32 -6.74 8.28
C ILE A 7 -1.68 -6.29 7.75
N SER A 8 -2.25 -5.25 8.34
CA SER A 8 -3.54 -4.69 7.92
C SER A 8 -3.38 -3.80 6.68
N SER A 9 -4.01 -4.17 5.57
CA SER A 9 -4.07 -3.32 4.38
C SER A 9 -4.70 -1.96 4.68
N ILE A 10 -5.73 -1.93 5.54
CA ILE A 10 -6.44 -0.69 5.90
C ILE A 10 -5.51 0.28 6.62
N GLU A 11 -4.68 -0.21 7.54
CA GLU A 11 -3.74 0.66 8.27
C GLU A 11 -2.68 1.24 7.31
N ILE A 12 -2.23 0.47 6.32
CA ILE A 12 -1.30 0.98 5.30
C ILE A 12 -2.01 2.01 4.40
N GLU A 13 -3.24 1.74 3.97
CA GLU A 13 -4.05 2.67 3.18
C GLU A 13 -4.26 3.98 3.94
N ASP A 14 -4.63 3.93 5.21
CA ASP A 14 -4.80 5.11 6.07
C ASP A 14 -3.53 5.94 6.18
N VAL A 15 -2.35 5.31 6.25
CA VAL A 15 -1.06 6.01 6.23
C VAL A 15 -0.79 6.62 4.84
N LEU A 16 -1.08 5.91 3.75
CA LEU A 16 -0.93 6.44 2.39
C LEU A 16 -1.84 7.65 2.15
N TYR A 17 -3.06 7.64 2.68
CA TYR A 17 -3.99 8.78 2.60
C TYR A 17 -3.51 10.03 3.34
N GLN A 18 -2.52 9.94 4.22
CA GLN A 18 -1.89 11.11 4.85
C GLN A 18 -0.93 11.85 3.89
N HIS A 19 -0.50 11.20 2.80
CA HIS A 19 0.35 11.84 1.81
C HIS A 19 -0.50 12.73 0.87
N ALA A 20 -0.27 14.05 0.93
CA ALA A 20 -1.08 15.04 0.22
C ALA A 20 -1.16 14.86 -1.32
N GLY A 21 -0.19 14.16 -1.92
CA GLY A 21 -0.19 13.85 -3.36
C GLY A 21 -1.04 12.64 -3.75
N ILE A 22 -1.49 11.81 -2.81
CA ILE A 22 -2.26 10.59 -3.07
C ILE A 22 -3.76 10.88 -2.94
N ARG A 23 -4.50 10.56 -4.00
CA ARG A 23 -5.96 10.71 -4.05
C ARG A 23 -6.69 9.42 -3.68
N LEU A 24 -6.22 8.28 -4.18
CA LEU A 24 -6.73 6.95 -3.84
C LEU A 24 -5.56 5.99 -3.58
N ALA A 25 -5.74 5.08 -2.64
CA ALA A 25 -4.82 4.00 -2.36
C ALA A 25 -5.59 2.69 -2.14
N ALA A 26 -5.04 1.59 -2.64
CA ALA A 26 -5.50 0.23 -2.37
C ALA A 26 -4.30 -0.68 -2.14
N VAL A 27 -4.32 -1.46 -1.07
CA VAL A 27 -3.21 -2.33 -0.67
C VAL A 27 -3.65 -3.78 -0.70
N ILE A 28 -2.97 -4.56 -1.54
CA ILE A 28 -3.22 -6.00 -1.68
C ILE A 28 -2.01 -6.81 -1.18
N ALA A 29 -2.25 -8.06 -0.80
CA ALA A 29 -1.18 -9.02 -0.60
C ALA A 29 -0.71 -9.57 -1.95
N VAL A 30 0.60 -9.60 -2.18
CA VAL A 30 1.22 -10.27 -3.32
C VAL A 30 2.20 -11.33 -2.82
N ALA A 31 2.34 -12.43 -3.56
CA ALA A 31 3.25 -13.51 -3.19
C ALA A 31 4.71 -13.03 -3.15
N ASP A 32 5.46 -13.50 -2.17
CA ASP A 32 6.87 -13.17 -1.96
C ASP A 32 7.68 -14.41 -1.56
N GLU A 33 8.86 -14.60 -2.16
CA GLU A 33 9.69 -15.79 -1.95
C GLU A 33 10.22 -15.93 -0.52
N ARG A 34 10.43 -14.81 0.18
CA ARG A 34 11.00 -14.79 1.53
C ARG A 34 9.93 -14.78 2.60
N TRP A 35 8.86 -14.00 2.37
CA TRP A 35 7.87 -13.68 3.40
C TRP A 35 6.52 -14.37 3.19
N GLY A 36 6.37 -15.14 2.11
CA GLY A 36 5.11 -15.74 1.68
C GLY A 36 4.23 -14.71 0.97
N GLU A 37 3.90 -13.61 1.66
CA GLU A 37 3.22 -12.46 1.07
C GLU A 37 3.80 -11.14 1.56
N VAL A 38 3.72 -10.10 0.73
CA VAL A 38 4.04 -8.71 1.09
C VAL A 38 2.92 -7.76 0.67
N PRO A 39 2.73 -6.63 1.38
CA PRO A 39 1.82 -5.59 0.93
C PRO A 39 2.31 -4.95 -0.38
N HIS A 40 1.40 -4.73 -1.31
CA HIS A 40 1.63 -4.01 -2.55
C HIS A 40 0.55 -2.93 -2.71
N ALA A 41 0.99 -1.67 -2.81
CA ALA A 41 0.09 -0.53 -2.90
C ALA A 41 -0.07 -0.09 -4.36
N PHE A 42 -1.32 0.03 -4.81
CA PHE A 42 -1.69 0.81 -5.98
C PHE A 42 -2.13 2.19 -5.52
N VAL A 43 -1.52 3.22 -6.09
CA VAL A 43 -1.80 4.61 -5.73
C VAL A 43 -2.23 5.40 -6.96
N GLU A 44 -3.23 6.24 -6.78
CA GLU A 44 -3.67 7.20 -7.77
C GLU A 44 -3.33 8.60 -7.25
N PRO A 45 -2.49 9.38 -7.97
CA PRO A 45 -2.20 10.74 -7.57
C PRO A 45 -3.41 11.66 -7.77
N HIS A 46 -3.38 12.81 -7.09
CA HIS A 46 -4.22 13.93 -7.48
C HIS A 46 -3.91 14.37 -8.93
N PRO A 47 -4.87 14.97 -9.65
CA PRO A 47 -4.59 15.59 -10.94
C PRO A 47 -3.40 16.54 -10.84
N ASP A 48 -2.52 16.52 -11.84
CA ASP A 48 -1.31 17.34 -11.94
C ASP A 48 -0.24 17.11 -10.84
N GLN A 49 -0.39 16.07 -10.01
CA GLN A 49 0.62 15.64 -9.05
C GLN A 49 1.41 14.46 -9.62
N ASN A 50 2.74 14.51 -9.44
CA ASN A 50 3.62 13.40 -9.76
C ASN A 50 4.13 12.80 -8.45
N LEU A 51 3.93 11.50 -8.26
CA LEU A 51 4.45 10.75 -7.12
C LEU A 51 5.82 10.20 -7.52
N THR A 52 6.85 10.48 -6.74
CA THR A 52 8.24 10.02 -6.95
C THR A 52 8.72 9.21 -5.76
#